data_AF-A0A1J3HK15-F1
#
_entry.id   AF-A0A1J3HK15-F1
#
_cell.length_a   1.000
_cell.length_b   1.000
_cell.length_c   1.000
_cell.angle_alpha   90.00
_cell.angle_beta   90.00
_cell.angle_gamma   90.00
#
_symmetry.space_group_name_H-M   'P 1'
#
loop_
_entity.id
_entity.type
_entity.pdbx_description
1 polymer ?
#
loop_
_entity_poly.entity_id
_entity_poly.type
_entity_poly.pdbx_seq_one_letter_code
_entity_poly.pdbx_strand_id
1 'polypeptide(L)'
;DVNFQIFRQENTCFEIGYPDIFSKVYGKDNLFFKDLNIHKYIKKVTMDLIGPEGLKRTMIGIMDKAIRDHFISKASQGSFDVMKEVHSLVLAYMTPELISNLKLETQSKLMDNLKGVNLDWFQSFFSLSTWKSLIKVLKSRGEVLQVITDTLKRRKESSEKQGDFLNTMLEELEKEDSIFDQASAIDLIFTLSFATREGTSGCTALAVNFISKNPKVLAELKREHKAIVENRKNKDAGVSWEEYRHNMTFTNMVINESLRLSNTTPLLFR
;
A
#
# COMPACT_ATOMS: atom_id res chain seq x y z
N ASP A 1 13.16 -25.06 4.48
CA ASP A 1 13.96 -25.16 5.72
C ASP A 1 14.91 -24.00 5.95
N VAL A 2 15.80 -23.63 5.01
CA VAL A 2 16.75 -22.51 5.20
C VAL A 2 16.06 -21.16 5.48
N ASN A 3 15.12 -20.72 4.64
CA ASN A 3 14.41 -19.44 4.87
C ASN A 3 13.70 -19.39 6.24
N PHE A 4 13.18 -20.52 6.69
CA PHE A 4 12.50 -20.61 7.99
C PHE A 4 13.49 -20.52 9.16
N GLN A 5 14.70 -21.07 9.02
CA GLN A 5 15.77 -20.89 10.00
C GLN A 5 16.25 -19.43 10.05
N ILE A 6 16.42 -18.78 8.89
CA ILE A 6 16.77 -17.37 8.80
C ILE A 6 15.74 -16.53 9.58
N PHE A 7 14.44 -16.70 9.32
CA PHE A 7 13.40 -15.96 10.04
C PHE A 7 13.32 -16.29 11.54
N ARG A 8 13.65 -17.53 11.95
CA ARG A 8 13.70 -17.90 13.37
C ARG A 8 14.89 -17.29 14.11
N GLN A 9 15.96 -16.95 13.40
CA GLN A 9 17.19 -16.38 13.95
C GLN A 9 17.37 -14.89 13.62
N GLU A 10 16.30 -14.21 13.22
CA GLU A 10 16.28 -12.77 12.97
C GLU A 10 16.66 -11.97 14.24
N ASN A 11 17.58 -11.01 14.11
CA ASN A 11 18.25 -10.23 15.17
C ASN A 11 19.02 -11.09 16.18
N THR A 12 19.35 -12.33 15.82
CA THR A 12 20.27 -13.19 16.59
C THR A 12 21.47 -13.59 15.73
N CYS A 13 21.20 -14.11 14.52
CA CYS A 13 22.24 -14.49 13.56
C CYS A 13 22.08 -13.81 12.20
N PHE A 14 20.91 -13.20 11.93
CA PHE A 14 20.59 -12.50 10.69
C PHE A 14 19.97 -11.15 11.01
N GLU A 15 20.33 -10.11 10.27
CA GLU A 15 19.81 -8.74 10.45
C GLU A 15 19.40 -8.18 9.10
N ILE A 16 18.49 -7.21 9.07
CA ILE A 16 18.05 -6.62 7.81
C ILE A 16 19.24 -5.93 7.10
N GLY A 17 19.66 -6.48 5.96
CA GLY A 17 20.86 -6.06 5.24
C GLY A 17 20.60 -5.42 3.87
N TYR A 18 19.59 -4.56 3.73
CA TYR A 18 19.30 -3.94 2.43
C TYR A 18 20.48 -3.10 1.93
N PRO A 19 20.79 -3.12 0.61
CA PRO A 19 21.83 -2.26 0.05
C PRO A 19 21.56 -0.77 0.32
N ASP A 20 22.62 0.00 0.60
CA ASP A 20 22.56 1.44 0.93
C ASP A 20 21.66 2.28 0.01
N ILE A 21 21.52 1.88 -1.25
CA ILE A 21 20.68 2.55 -2.22
C ILE A 21 19.20 2.54 -1.81
N PHE A 22 18.71 1.49 -1.15
CA PHE A 22 17.36 1.45 -0.58
C PHE A 22 17.20 2.49 0.52
N SER A 23 18.17 2.63 1.42
CA SER A 23 18.15 3.67 2.46
C SER A 23 18.21 5.08 1.86
N LYS A 24 18.89 5.28 0.72
CA LYS A 24 18.87 6.56 0.00
C LYS A 24 17.50 6.88 -0.60
N VAL A 25 16.79 5.87 -1.12
CA VAL A 25 15.48 6.05 -1.78
C VAL A 25 14.33 6.09 -0.77
N TYR A 26 14.41 5.34 0.32
CA TYR A 26 13.30 5.20 1.29
C TYR A 26 13.57 5.87 2.63
N GLY A 27 14.75 6.46 2.82
CA GLY A 27 15.13 7.14 4.05
C GLY A 27 16.02 6.26 4.93
N LYS A 28 17.08 6.86 5.47
CA LYS A 28 18.00 6.20 6.42
C LYS A 28 17.36 6.04 7.80
N ASP A 29 16.47 6.95 8.15
CA ASP A 29 15.77 6.97 9.43
C ASP A 29 14.48 6.17 9.40
N ASN A 30 14.18 5.58 8.25
CA ASN A 30 13.04 4.72 8.06
C ASN A 30 13.13 3.48 8.94
N LEU A 31 12.30 3.48 9.97
CA LEU A 31 12.19 2.41 10.95
C LEU A 31 11.75 1.06 10.34
N PHE A 32 11.22 1.06 9.11
CA PHE A 32 10.84 -0.17 8.40
C PHE A 32 12.05 -1.06 8.06
N PHE A 33 13.27 -0.52 8.01
CA PHE A 33 14.49 -1.28 7.73
C PHE A 33 15.35 -1.52 8.98
N LYS A 34 14.77 -1.41 10.18
CA LYS A 34 15.44 -1.59 11.48
C LYS A 34 14.86 -2.79 12.25
N ASP A 35 15.40 -3.07 13.43
CA ASP A 35 15.17 -4.28 14.25
C ASP A 35 13.70 -4.73 14.45
N LEU A 36 13.48 -6.02 14.73
CA LEU A 36 12.14 -6.64 14.90
C LEU A 36 11.26 -5.99 15.98
N ASN A 37 11.86 -5.46 17.05
CA ASN A 37 11.08 -4.77 18.10
C ASN A 37 10.41 -3.51 17.56
N ILE A 38 11.05 -2.84 16.60
CA ILE A 38 10.52 -1.68 15.91
C ILE A 38 9.36 -2.10 14.99
N HIS A 39 9.46 -3.26 14.32
CA HIS A 39 8.34 -3.79 13.52
C HIS A 39 7.08 -4.06 14.35
N LYS A 40 7.21 -4.58 15.59
CA LYS A 40 6.03 -4.75 16.48
C LYS A 40 5.37 -3.41 16.79
N TYR A 41 6.18 -2.37 16.98
CA TYR A 41 5.70 -1.02 17.24
C TYR A 41 5.05 -0.39 16.01
N ILE A 42 5.69 -0.45 14.84
CA ILE A 42 5.12 -0.01 13.55
C ILE A 42 3.78 -0.71 13.31
N LYS A 43 3.72 -2.04 13.54
CA LYS A 43 2.48 -2.79 13.41
C LYS A 43 1.41 -2.23 14.31
N LYS A 44 1.72 -1.97 15.59
CA LYS A 44 0.78 -1.38 16.56
C LYS A 44 0.26 -0.03 16.08
N VAL A 45 1.13 0.88 15.66
CA VAL A 45 0.76 2.25 15.25
C VAL A 45 -0.04 2.25 13.94
N THR A 46 0.19 1.28 13.05
CA THR A 46 -0.54 1.17 11.78
C THR A 46 -1.85 0.36 11.88
N MET A 47 -2.18 -0.24 13.04
CA MET A 47 -3.37 -1.09 13.19
C MET A 47 -4.69 -0.36 12.93
N ASP A 48 -4.81 0.91 13.29
CA ASP A 48 -6.06 1.65 13.07
C ASP A 48 -6.27 2.03 11.60
N LEU A 49 -5.19 2.10 10.82
CA LEU A 49 -5.18 2.39 9.39
C LEU A 49 -5.43 1.12 8.56
N ILE A 50 -4.57 0.11 8.70
CA ILE A 50 -4.54 -1.08 7.84
C ILE A 50 -4.92 -2.39 8.57
N GLY A 51 -5.30 -2.31 9.85
CA GLY A 51 -5.81 -3.45 10.59
C GLY A 51 -7.27 -3.78 10.26
N PRO A 52 -7.79 -4.93 10.72
CA PRO A 52 -9.13 -5.40 10.37
C PRO A 52 -10.23 -4.36 10.62
N GLU A 53 -10.19 -3.68 11.77
CA GLU A 53 -11.19 -2.66 12.12
C GLU A 53 -11.03 -1.37 11.30
N GLY A 54 -9.79 -0.97 10.99
CA GLY A 54 -9.52 0.14 10.06
C GLY A 54 -10.11 -0.12 8.68
N LEU A 55 -9.72 -1.26 8.08
CA LEU A 55 -10.19 -1.69 6.76
C LEU A 55 -11.72 -1.83 6.68
N LYS A 56 -12.35 -2.34 7.75
CA LYS A 56 -13.81 -2.45 7.86
C LYS A 56 -14.49 -1.08 7.82
N ARG A 57 -13.94 -0.08 8.53
CA ARG A 57 -14.52 1.27 8.62
C ARG A 57 -14.29 2.10 7.36
N THR A 58 -13.08 2.08 6.82
CA THR A 58 -12.65 3.08 5.83
C THR A 58 -12.57 2.53 4.40
N MET A 59 -12.37 1.23 4.22
CA MET A 59 -12.04 0.68 2.90
C MET A 59 -13.21 -0.09 2.26
N ILE A 60 -13.69 -1.17 2.87
CA ILE A 60 -14.57 -2.13 2.16
C ILE A 60 -15.87 -1.52 1.62
N GLY A 61 -16.54 -0.66 2.40
CA GLY A 61 -17.80 -0.05 1.96
C GLY A 61 -17.63 1.06 0.91
N ILE A 62 -16.53 1.83 0.99
CA ILE A 62 -16.27 2.99 0.13
C ILE A 62 -15.65 2.55 -1.20
N MET A 63 -14.73 1.58 -1.14
CA MET A 63 -13.96 1.12 -2.29
C MET A 63 -14.82 0.36 -3.30
N ASP A 64 -15.72 -0.51 -2.86
CA ASP A 64 -16.40 -1.44 -3.77
C ASP A 64 -17.16 -0.73 -4.91
N LYS A 65 -17.98 0.28 -4.56
CA LYS A 65 -18.75 1.02 -5.55
C LYS A 65 -17.85 1.79 -6.52
N ALA A 66 -16.91 2.56 -5.98
CA ALA A 66 -16.07 3.40 -6.82
C ALA A 66 -15.05 2.59 -7.65
N ILE A 67 -14.55 1.45 -7.16
CA ILE A 67 -13.76 0.50 -7.95
C ILE A 67 -14.60 -0.08 -9.09
N ARG A 68 -15.83 -0.53 -8.80
CA ARG A 68 -16.75 -1.07 -9.81
C ARG A 68 -17.05 -0.04 -10.89
N ASP A 69 -17.45 1.16 -10.51
CA ASP A 69 -17.80 2.24 -11.43
C ASP A 69 -16.58 2.64 -12.29
N HIS A 70 -15.39 2.70 -11.69
CA HIS A 70 -14.13 2.96 -12.40
C HIS A 70 -13.84 1.91 -13.47
N PHE A 71 -13.89 0.61 -13.13
CA PHE A 71 -13.59 -0.45 -14.09
C PHE A 71 -14.68 -0.64 -15.15
N ILE A 72 -15.95 -0.36 -14.85
CA ILE A 72 -17.01 -0.29 -15.87
C ILE A 72 -16.71 0.81 -16.88
N SER A 73 -16.34 2.00 -16.41
CA SER A 73 -15.95 3.13 -17.26
C SER A 73 -14.71 2.82 -18.10
N LYS A 74 -13.71 2.14 -17.53
CA LYS A 74 -12.50 1.76 -18.28
C LYS A 74 -12.76 0.66 -19.29
N ALA A 75 -13.62 -0.30 -18.97
CA ALA A 75 -14.00 -1.36 -19.90
C ALA A 75 -14.73 -0.81 -21.14
N SER A 76 -15.52 0.27 -21.01
CA SER A 76 -16.19 0.89 -22.17
C SER A 76 -15.23 1.60 -23.13
N GLN A 77 -13.99 1.87 -22.71
CA GLN A 77 -12.93 2.45 -23.54
C GLN A 77 -12.15 1.39 -24.36
N GLY A 78 -12.50 0.11 -24.22
CA GLY A 78 -11.91 -1.01 -24.97
C GLY A 78 -10.76 -1.67 -24.22
N SER A 79 -9.60 -1.03 -24.15
CA SER A 79 -8.40 -1.60 -23.50
C SER A 79 -7.76 -0.63 -22.53
N PHE A 80 -7.25 -1.16 -21.42
CA PHE A 80 -6.57 -0.38 -20.38
C PHE A 80 -5.53 -1.23 -19.66
N ASP A 81 -4.60 -0.55 -19.00
CA ASP A 81 -3.58 -1.19 -18.17
C ASP A 81 -4.09 -1.35 -16.74
N VAL A 82 -4.38 -2.60 -16.35
CA VAL A 82 -4.91 -2.93 -15.02
C VAL A 82 -3.99 -2.44 -13.90
N MET A 83 -2.67 -2.61 -14.03
CA MET A 83 -1.72 -2.20 -12.99
C MET A 83 -1.74 -0.68 -12.79
N LYS A 84 -1.78 0.08 -13.88
CA LYS A 84 -1.87 1.55 -13.85
C LYS A 84 -3.18 2.05 -13.24
N GLU A 85 -4.30 1.41 -13.58
CA GLU A 85 -5.61 1.79 -13.03
C GLU A 85 -5.70 1.45 -11.54
N VAL A 86 -5.24 0.26 -11.11
CA VAL A 86 -5.18 -0.12 -9.69
C VAL A 86 -4.23 0.80 -8.93
N HIS A 87 -3.07 1.15 -9.48
CA HIS A 87 -2.16 2.15 -8.88
C HIS A 87 -2.88 3.47 -8.56
N SER A 88 -3.67 3.97 -9.51
CA SER A 88 -4.36 5.24 -9.36
C SER A 88 -5.46 5.14 -8.30
N LEU A 89 -6.20 4.04 -8.26
CA LEU A 89 -7.22 3.78 -7.24
C LEU A 89 -6.60 3.68 -5.85
N VAL A 90 -5.53 2.89 -5.67
CA VAL A 90 -4.86 2.74 -4.37
C VAL A 90 -4.37 4.09 -3.86
N LEU A 91 -3.77 4.94 -4.71
CA LEU A 91 -3.38 6.30 -4.31
C LEU A 91 -4.59 7.15 -3.92
N ALA A 92 -5.66 7.12 -4.71
CA ALA A 92 -6.86 7.92 -4.44
C ALA A 92 -7.49 7.61 -3.07
N TYR A 93 -7.47 6.35 -2.65
CA TYR A 93 -7.98 5.95 -1.34
C TYR A 93 -6.95 6.10 -0.21
N MET A 94 -5.70 5.73 -0.44
CA MET A 94 -4.68 5.77 0.63
C MET A 94 -4.20 7.17 0.96
N THR A 95 -4.15 8.09 -0.01
CA THR A 95 -3.70 9.46 0.24
C THR A 95 -4.50 10.19 1.33
N PRO A 96 -5.85 10.26 1.29
CA PRO A 96 -6.60 10.91 2.36
C PRO A 96 -6.52 10.18 3.71
N GLU A 97 -6.40 8.85 3.72
CA GLU A 97 -6.22 8.07 4.96
C GLU A 97 -4.85 8.32 5.61
N LEU A 98 -3.84 8.66 4.80
CA LEU A 98 -2.51 9.01 5.29
C LEU A 98 -2.42 10.50 5.66
N ILE A 99 -2.93 11.38 4.80
CA ILE A 99 -2.84 12.84 4.91
C ILE A 99 -4.10 13.47 4.31
N SER A 100 -5.07 13.76 5.16
CA SER A 100 -6.33 14.40 4.79
C SER A 100 -6.24 15.94 4.79
N ASN A 101 -7.32 16.60 4.37
CA ASN A 101 -7.45 18.06 4.38
C ASN A 101 -6.33 18.82 3.65
N LEU A 102 -5.83 18.24 2.55
CA LEU A 102 -4.92 18.91 1.63
C LEU A 102 -5.73 19.76 0.64
N LYS A 103 -5.16 20.88 0.20
CA LYS A 103 -5.69 21.61 -0.96
C LYS A 103 -5.68 20.68 -2.18
N LEU A 104 -6.68 20.76 -3.03
CA LEU A 104 -6.82 19.89 -4.21
C LEU A 104 -5.56 19.87 -5.09
N GLU A 105 -4.94 21.03 -5.31
CA GLU A 105 -3.69 21.16 -6.07
C GLU A 105 -2.53 20.43 -5.38
N THR A 106 -2.41 20.56 -4.06
CA THR A 106 -1.37 19.88 -3.27
C THR A 106 -1.57 18.37 -3.26
N GLN A 107 -2.82 17.90 -3.10
CA GLN A 107 -3.15 16.48 -3.16
C GLN A 107 -2.85 15.89 -4.53
N SER A 108 -3.23 16.58 -5.61
CA SER A 108 -2.94 16.15 -6.98
C SER A 108 -1.43 16.04 -7.22
N LYS A 109 -0.66 17.08 -6.83
CA LYS A 109 0.80 17.09 -6.93
C LYS A 109 1.44 15.97 -6.10
N LEU A 110 0.95 15.71 -4.88
CA LEU A 110 1.40 14.62 -4.03
C LEU A 110 1.19 13.27 -4.72
N MET A 111 -0.01 13.00 -5.22
CA MET A 111 -0.33 11.77 -5.93
C MET A 111 0.53 11.58 -7.19
N ASP A 112 0.77 12.64 -7.96
CA ASP A 112 1.63 12.59 -9.14
C ASP A 112 3.09 12.32 -8.79
N ASN A 113 3.61 12.91 -7.72
CA ASN A 113 4.95 12.60 -7.23
C ASN A 113 5.05 11.16 -6.71
N LEU A 114 4.04 10.65 -6.01
CA LEU A 114 3.97 9.26 -5.55
C LEU A 114 3.98 8.25 -6.71
N LYS A 115 3.41 8.60 -7.88
CA LYS A 115 3.54 7.78 -9.10
C LYS A 115 4.99 7.72 -9.62
N GLY A 116 5.78 8.76 -9.35
CA GLY A 116 7.21 8.80 -9.70
C GLY A 116 8.10 7.93 -8.80
N VAL A 117 7.60 7.49 -7.65
CA VAL A 117 8.34 6.67 -6.69
C VAL A 117 8.19 5.19 -7.03
N ASN A 118 8.91 4.66 -8.03
CA ASN A 118 8.79 3.27 -8.48
C ASN A 118 10.05 2.43 -8.20
N LEU A 119 10.07 1.17 -8.63
CA LEU A 119 11.21 0.24 -8.48
C LEU A 119 12.07 0.09 -9.76
N ASP A 120 11.85 0.91 -10.80
CA ASP A 120 12.58 0.78 -12.07
C ASP A 120 14.09 1.02 -11.91
N TRP A 121 14.48 1.79 -10.90
CA TRP A 121 15.87 2.03 -10.53
C TRP A 121 16.57 0.80 -9.92
N PHE A 122 15.84 -0.26 -9.56
CA PHE A 122 16.39 -1.48 -8.97
C PHE A 122 16.43 -2.66 -9.96
N GLN A 123 15.94 -2.50 -11.20
CA GLN A 123 15.82 -3.60 -12.16
C GLN A 123 17.16 -4.03 -12.80
N SER A 124 18.04 -3.09 -13.15
CA SER A 124 19.35 -3.42 -13.75
C SER A 124 20.38 -2.31 -13.55
N PHE A 125 21.30 -2.51 -12.60
CA PHE A 125 22.32 -1.52 -12.23
C PHE A 125 23.21 -1.05 -13.41
N PHE A 126 23.37 -1.88 -14.45
CA PHE A 126 24.20 -1.55 -15.61
C PHE A 126 23.47 -0.75 -16.69
N SER A 127 22.15 -0.58 -16.58
CA SER A 127 21.38 0.16 -17.58
C SER A 127 21.44 1.67 -17.35
N LEU A 128 21.68 2.44 -18.41
CA LEU A 128 21.55 3.90 -18.37
C LEU A 128 20.13 4.34 -17.98
N SER A 129 19.11 3.53 -18.30
CA SER A 129 17.72 3.81 -17.90
C SER A 129 17.55 3.77 -16.38
N THR A 130 18.28 2.89 -15.69
CA THR A 130 18.23 2.75 -14.23
C THR A 130 18.74 4.01 -13.53
N TRP A 131 19.81 4.62 -14.02
CA TRP A 131 20.32 5.89 -13.47
C TRP A 131 19.31 7.03 -13.66
N LYS A 132 18.65 7.12 -14.81
CA LYS A 132 17.57 8.11 -15.04
C LYS A 132 16.39 7.87 -14.09
N SER A 133 15.98 6.61 -13.90
CA SER A 133 14.93 6.25 -12.96
C SER A 133 15.31 6.58 -11.52
N LEU A 134 16.58 6.37 -11.13
CA LEU A 134 17.07 6.73 -9.80
C LEU A 134 17.00 8.24 -9.54
N ILE A 135 17.45 9.07 -10.49
CA ILE A 135 17.35 10.52 -10.36
C ILE A 135 15.88 10.95 -10.22
N LYS A 136 14.99 10.35 -11.02
CA LYS A 136 13.55 10.61 -10.96
C LYS A 136 12.96 10.23 -9.61
N VAL A 137 13.29 9.04 -9.09
CA VAL A 137 12.75 8.54 -7.81
C VAL A 137 13.19 9.43 -6.65
N LEU A 138 14.46 9.87 -6.65
CA LEU A 138 15.01 10.75 -5.61
C LEU A 138 14.36 12.14 -5.64
N LYS A 139 14.11 12.68 -6.83
CA LYS A 139 13.38 13.95 -6.99
C LYS A 139 11.95 13.83 -6.49
N SER A 140 11.23 12.79 -6.94
CA SER A 140 9.85 12.54 -6.50
C SER A 140 9.76 12.34 -4.99
N ARG A 141 10.69 11.60 -4.39
CA ARG A 141 10.80 11.46 -2.94
C ARG A 141 10.91 12.82 -2.25
N GLY A 142 11.84 13.68 -2.69
CA GLY A 142 12.04 15.00 -2.09
C GLY A 142 10.76 15.83 -2.06
N GLU A 143 10.02 15.86 -3.18
CA GLU A 143 8.76 16.59 -3.28
C GLU A 143 7.66 16.00 -2.38
N VAL A 144 7.57 14.67 -2.27
CA VAL A 144 6.60 14.01 -1.37
C VAL A 144 6.91 14.36 0.09
N LEU A 145 8.18 14.21 0.51
CA LEU A 145 8.59 14.49 1.89
C LEU A 145 8.37 15.96 2.25
N GLN A 146 8.57 16.88 1.32
CA GLN A 146 8.28 18.29 1.54
C GLN A 146 6.79 18.49 1.87
N VAL A 147 5.87 17.90 1.10
CA VAL A 147 4.43 18.00 1.37
C VAL A 147 4.07 17.42 2.74
N ILE A 148 4.63 16.26 3.10
CA ILE A 148 4.38 15.63 4.42
C ILE A 148 4.90 16.54 5.54
N THR A 149 6.12 17.05 5.40
CA THR A 149 6.79 17.92 6.38
C THR A 149 6.01 19.21 6.61
N ASP A 150 5.64 19.89 5.52
CA ASP A 150 4.89 21.15 5.57
C ASP A 150 3.52 20.94 6.23
N THR A 151 2.85 19.82 5.92
CA THR A 151 1.56 19.47 6.52
C THR A 151 1.71 19.16 8.01
N LEU A 152 2.72 18.38 8.40
CA LEU A 152 3.01 18.05 9.80
C LEU A 152 3.25 19.32 10.62
N LYS A 153 4.15 20.20 10.13
CA LYS A 153 4.49 21.46 10.79
C LYS A 153 3.26 22.36 10.95
N ARG A 154 2.51 22.55 9.86
CA ARG A 154 1.29 23.36 9.85
C ARG A 154 0.28 22.87 10.89
N ARG A 155 0.03 21.55 10.97
CA ARG A 155 -0.92 20.98 11.94
C ARG A 155 -0.44 21.11 13.38
N LYS A 156 0.87 20.95 13.62
CA LYS A 156 1.48 21.17 14.93
C LYS A 156 1.30 22.62 15.40
N GLU A 157 1.47 23.58 14.51
CA GLU A 157 1.30 25.01 14.81
C GLU A 157 -0.18 25.41 14.98
N SER A 158 -1.09 24.84 14.19
CA SER A 158 -2.53 25.16 14.25
C SER A 158 -3.32 24.31 15.25
N SER A 159 -2.69 23.32 15.89
CA SER A 159 -3.38 22.29 16.70
C SER A 159 -4.54 21.61 15.95
N GLU A 160 -4.41 21.49 14.63
CA GLU A 160 -5.43 20.86 13.79
C GLU A 160 -5.41 19.34 13.99
N LYS A 161 -6.56 18.77 14.34
CA LYS A 161 -6.74 17.33 14.48
C LYS A 161 -7.53 16.76 13.32
N GLN A 162 -7.00 15.70 12.73
CA GLN A 162 -7.65 14.94 11.65
C GLN A 162 -7.72 13.47 12.01
N GLY A 163 -8.68 12.74 11.43
CA GLY A 163 -8.81 11.29 11.63
C GLY A 163 -7.90 10.45 10.71
N ASP A 164 -6.70 10.95 10.41
CA ASP A 164 -5.77 10.31 9.47
C ASP A 164 -4.47 9.87 10.15
N PHE A 165 -3.66 9.13 9.41
CA PHE A 165 -2.42 8.56 9.94
C PHE A 165 -1.37 9.63 10.31
N LEU A 166 -1.32 10.78 9.61
CA LEU A 166 -0.45 11.89 9.99
C LEU A 166 -0.77 12.39 11.41
N ASN A 167 -2.06 12.44 11.78
CA ASN A 167 -2.46 12.79 13.14
C ASN A 167 -2.06 11.70 14.16
N THR A 168 -2.22 10.42 13.81
CA THR A 168 -1.71 9.31 14.63
C THR A 168 -0.21 9.46 14.90
N MET A 169 0.57 9.85 13.89
CA MET A 169 2.00 10.09 14.06
C MET A 169 2.29 11.33 14.92
N LEU A 170 1.50 12.41 14.83
CA LEU A 170 1.65 13.57 15.72
C LEU A 170 1.43 13.17 17.18
N GLU A 171 0.39 12.39 17.47
CA GLU A 171 0.13 11.87 18.82
C GLU A 171 1.24 10.92 19.31
N GLU A 172 1.80 10.11 18.41
CA GLU A 172 2.94 9.23 18.72
C GLU A 172 4.22 10.02 19.03
N LEU A 173 4.44 11.15 18.35
CA LEU A 173 5.59 12.03 18.60
C LEU A 173 5.52 12.80 19.92
N GLU A 174 4.34 12.89 20.53
CA GLU A 174 4.13 13.55 21.82
C GLU A 174 4.39 12.64 23.03
N LYS A 175 4.53 11.32 22.82
CA LYS A 175 4.77 10.37 23.92
C LYS A 175 6.22 10.39 24.37
N GLU A 176 6.44 10.33 25.68
CA GLU A 176 7.79 10.30 26.27
C GLU A 176 8.59 9.05 25.87
N ASP A 177 7.92 7.93 25.62
CA ASP A 177 8.52 6.64 25.23
C ASP A 177 8.48 6.40 23.71
N SER A 178 8.24 7.44 22.92
CA SER A 178 8.19 7.32 21.46
C SER A 178 9.52 6.89 20.89
N ILE A 179 9.49 5.89 20.00
CA ILE A 179 10.66 5.50 19.20
C ILE A 179 10.79 6.33 17.92
N PHE A 180 9.78 7.15 17.63
CA PHE A 180 9.76 8.00 16.45
C PHE A 180 10.28 9.40 16.80
N ASP A 181 11.15 9.90 15.95
CA ASP A 181 11.39 11.32 15.79
C ASP A 181 10.62 11.85 14.56
N GLN A 182 10.65 13.16 14.35
CA GLN A 182 9.93 13.78 13.24
C GLN A 182 10.36 13.21 11.88
N ALA A 183 11.66 12.94 11.68
CA ALA A 183 12.19 12.44 10.41
C ALA A 183 11.70 11.02 10.10
N SER A 184 11.81 10.12 11.08
CA SER A 184 11.35 8.74 10.98
C SER A 184 9.83 8.62 10.85
N ALA A 185 9.06 9.51 11.48
CA ALA A 185 7.61 9.58 11.28
C ALA A 185 7.24 9.97 9.84
N ILE A 186 7.92 10.98 9.28
CA ILE A 186 7.75 11.40 7.89
C ILE A 186 8.14 10.26 6.93
N ASP A 187 9.27 9.61 7.15
CA ASP A 187 9.73 8.48 6.33
C ASP A 187 8.76 7.28 6.42
N LEU A 188 8.13 7.02 7.57
CA LEU A 188 7.11 5.98 7.71
C LEU A 188 5.87 6.28 6.86
N ILE A 189 5.33 7.51 6.90
CA ILE A 189 4.18 7.93 6.09
C ILE A 189 4.49 7.76 4.59
N PHE A 190 5.69 8.19 4.17
CA PHE A 190 6.18 8.01 2.81
C PHE A 190 6.23 6.53 2.40
N THR A 191 6.77 5.69 3.29
CA THR A 191 6.96 4.26 3.02
C THR A 191 5.65 3.52 2.93
N LEU A 192 4.68 3.82 3.80
CA LEU A 192 3.34 3.23 3.72
C LEU A 192 2.64 3.63 2.42
N SER A 193 2.78 4.89 1.98
CA SER A 193 2.23 5.37 0.70
C SER A 193 2.78 4.57 -0.49
N PHE A 194 4.08 4.28 -0.47
CA PHE A 194 4.74 3.49 -1.52
C PHE A 194 4.36 2.00 -1.46
N ALA A 195 4.52 1.38 -0.29
CA ALA A 195 4.37 -0.07 -0.10
C ALA A 195 2.95 -0.55 -0.42
N THR A 196 1.93 0.20 0.01
CA THR A 196 0.53 -0.13 -0.26
C THR A 196 0.19 -0.08 -1.75
N ARG A 197 0.73 0.91 -2.47
CA ARG A 197 0.53 1.07 -3.92
C ARG A 197 1.20 -0.05 -4.70
N GLU A 198 2.50 -0.24 -4.50
CA GLU A 198 3.34 -1.11 -5.35
C GLU A 198 2.97 -2.58 -5.21
N GLY A 199 2.74 -3.06 -3.97
CA GLY A 199 2.38 -4.46 -3.74
C GLY A 199 0.99 -4.81 -4.27
N THR A 200 -0.01 -3.97 -3.98
CA THR A 200 -1.41 -4.25 -4.33
C THR A 200 -1.65 -4.28 -5.82
N SER A 201 -1.11 -3.30 -6.56
CA SER A 201 -1.30 -3.20 -8.01
C SER A 201 -0.66 -4.36 -8.77
N GLY A 202 0.58 -4.72 -8.43
CA GLY A 202 1.33 -5.79 -9.08
C GLY A 202 0.64 -7.13 -8.86
N CYS A 203 0.27 -7.43 -7.62
CA CYS A 203 -0.48 -8.65 -7.28
C CYS A 203 -1.85 -8.69 -7.98
N THR A 204 -2.57 -7.57 -8.03
CA THR A 204 -3.90 -7.51 -8.67
C THR A 204 -3.79 -7.72 -10.19
N ALA A 205 -2.84 -7.07 -10.85
CA ALA A 205 -2.63 -7.22 -12.28
C ALA A 205 -2.25 -8.67 -12.65
N LEU A 206 -1.40 -9.30 -11.85
CA LEU A 206 -1.02 -10.70 -12.02
C LEU A 206 -2.21 -11.64 -11.76
N ALA A 207 -3.01 -11.40 -10.72
CA ALA A 207 -4.23 -12.15 -10.45
C ALA A 207 -5.20 -12.09 -11.65
N VAL A 208 -5.44 -10.90 -12.22
CA VAL A 208 -6.28 -10.74 -13.43
C VAL A 208 -5.70 -11.52 -14.62
N ASN A 209 -4.38 -11.48 -14.83
CA ASN A 209 -3.70 -12.24 -15.87
C ASN A 209 -3.77 -13.77 -15.65
N PHE A 210 -3.72 -14.25 -14.42
CA PHE A 210 -3.91 -15.67 -14.11
C PHE A 210 -5.36 -16.10 -14.33
N ILE A 211 -6.34 -15.30 -13.88
CA ILE A 211 -7.76 -15.58 -14.05
C ILE A 211 -8.14 -15.60 -15.54
N SER A 212 -7.63 -14.66 -16.35
CA SER A 212 -7.94 -14.58 -17.78
C SER A 212 -7.49 -15.82 -18.57
N LYS A 213 -6.43 -16.50 -18.10
CA LYS A 213 -5.91 -17.75 -18.68
C LYS A 213 -6.62 -19.00 -18.16
N ASN A 214 -7.50 -18.87 -17.17
CA ASN A 214 -8.17 -19.98 -16.49
C ASN A 214 -9.70 -19.80 -16.47
N PRO A 215 -10.42 -20.11 -17.57
CA PRO A 215 -11.86 -19.88 -17.67
C PRO A 215 -12.69 -20.58 -16.58
N LYS A 216 -12.26 -21.74 -16.09
CA LYS A 216 -12.92 -22.46 -14.99
C LYS A 216 -12.86 -21.66 -13.67
N VAL A 217 -11.72 -21.04 -13.38
CA VAL A 217 -11.56 -20.16 -12.21
C VAL A 217 -12.46 -18.94 -12.34
N LEU A 218 -12.50 -18.31 -13.51
CA LEU A 218 -13.40 -17.19 -13.75
C LEU A 218 -14.89 -17.57 -13.59
N ALA A 219 -15.29 -18.74 -14.09
CA ALA A 219 -16.66 -19.21 -13.96
C ALA A 219 -17.04 -19.45 -12.49
N GLU A 220 -16.13 -20.03 -11.70
CA GLU A 220 -16.35 -20.28 -10.29
C GLU A 220 -16.38 -18.99 -9.45
N LEU A 221 -15.50 -18.02 -9.73
CA LEU A 221 -15.56 -16.68 -9.14
C LEU A 221 -16.90 -15.99 -9.44
N LYS A 222 -17.38 -16.07 -10.69
CA LYS A 222 -18.69 -15.54 -11.07
C LYS A 222 -19.82 -16.24 -10.33
N ARG A 223 -19.75 -17.56 -10.16
CA ARG A 223 -20.74 -18.35 -9.41
C ARG A 223 -20.79 -17.92 -7.94
N GLU A 224 -19.63 -17.82 -7.29
CA GLU A 224 -19.51 -17.37 -5.89
C GLU A 224 -20.10 -15.96 -5.72
N HIS A 225 -19.63 -14.98 -6.49
CA HIS A 225 -20.10 -13.60 -6.35
C HIS A 225 -21.57 -13.41 -6.73
N LYS A 226 -22.10 -14.18 -7.69
CA LYS A 226 -23.53 -14.17 -8.01
C LYS A 226 -24.37 -14.67 -6.81
N ALA A 227 -23.96 -15.77 -6.17
CA ALA A 227 -24.65 -16.29 -5.00
C ALA A 227 -24.64 -15.30 -3.82
N ILE A 228 -23.53 -14.57 -3.62
CA ILE A 228 -23.45 -13.50 -2.62
C ILE A 228 -24.51 -12.43 -2.90
N VAL A 229 -24.55 -11.90 -4.13
CA VAL A 229 -25.49 -10.84 -4.53
C VAL A 229 -26.95 -11.30 -4.44
N GLU A 230 -27.25 -12.55 -4.82
CA GLU A 230 -28.61 -13.11 -4.74
C GLU A 230 -29.12 -13.24 -3.30
N ASN A 231 -28.22 -13.47 -2.34
CA ASN A 231 -28.54 -13.56 -0.92
C ASN A 231 -28.65 -12.18 -0.23
N ARG A 232 -28.30 -11.08 -0.92
CA ARG A 232 -28.43 -9.73 -0.35
C ARG A 232 -29.89 -9.27 -0.36
N LYS A 233 -30.29 -8.59 0.72
CA LYS A 233 -31.56 -7.85 0.78
C LYS A 233 -31.58 -6.69 -0.22
N ASN A 234 -30.48 -5.94 -0.32
CA ASN A 234 -30.29 -4.89 -1.31
C ASN A 234 -29.20 -5.34 -2.29
N LYS A 235 -29.59 -5.62 -3.53
CA LYS A 235 -28.68 -6.11 -4.58
C LYS A 235 -27.67 -5.05 -5.03
N ASP A 236 -27.98 -3.79 -4.82
CA ASP A 236 -27.12 -2.64 -5.18
C ASP A 236 -26.18 -2.25 -4.03
N ALA A 237 -26.31 -2.87 -2.85
CA ALA A 237 -25.39 -2.64 -1.76
C ALA A 237 -23.99 -3.13 -2.12
N GLY A 238 -22.98 -2.38 -1.69
CA GLY A 238 -21.58 -2.79 -1.84
C GLY A 238 -21.24 -4.02 -1.00
N VAL A 239 -20.05 -4.57 -1.23
CA VAL A 239 -19.52 -5.68 -0.44
C VAL A 239 -19.46 -5.31 1.04
N SER A 240 -20.02 -6.15 1.89
CA SER A 240 -19.91 -6.02 3.35
C SER A 240 -18.69 -6.76 3.90
N TRP A 241 -18.24 -6.37 5.10
CA TRP A 241 -17.15 -7.05 5.81
C TRP A 241 -17.46 -8.54 6.04
N GLU A 242 -18.69 -8.87 6.41
CA GLU A 242 -19.11 -10.25 6.67
C GLU A 242 -19.05 -11.09 5.39
N GLU A 243 -19.48 -10.54 4.25
CA GLU A 243 -19.37 -11.23 2.96
C GLU A 243 -17.92 -11.47 2.56
N TYR A 244 -17.07 -10.45 2.70
CA TYR A 244 -15.64 -10.58 2.43
C TYR A 244 -14.99 -11.67 3.30
N ARG A 245 -15.33 -11.73 4.58
CA ARG A 245 -14.72 -12.66 5.54
C ARG A 245 -15.26 -14.08 5.46
N HIS A 246 -16.54 -14.25 5.17
CA HIS A 246 -17.22 -15.53 5.34
C HIS A 246 -17.78 -16.11 4.04
N ASN A 247 -18.06 -15.29 3.02
CA ASN A 247 -18.74 -15.73 1.81
C ASN A 247 -17.86 -15.73 0.55
N MET A 248 -16.65 -15.14 0.62
CA MET A 248 -15.67 -15.08 -0.48
C MET A 248 -14.57 -16.15 -0.35
N THR A 249 -14.97 -17.40 -0.12
CA THR A 249 -14.01 -18.50 0.18
C THR A 249 -13.13 -18.83 -1.03
N PHE A 250 -13.73 -19.03 -2.19
CA PHE A 250 -13.02 -19.31 -3.44
C PHE A 250 -12.20 -18.10 -3.89
N THR A 251 -12.73 -16.89 -3.74
CA THR A 251 -11.97 -15.66 -3.97
C THR A 251 -10.69 -15.62 -3.13
N ASN A 252 -10.76 -15.96 -1.84
CA ASN A 252 -9.56 -16.04 -0.98
C ASN A 252 -8.58 -17.14 -1.43
N MET A 253 -9.06 -18.28 -1.93
CA MET A 253 -8.21 -19.30 -2.55
C MET A 253 -7.47 -18.76 -3.77
N VAL A 254 -8.16 -18.01 -4.64
CA VAL A 254 -7.57 -17.38 -5.83
C VAL A 254 -6.55 -16.31 -5.44
N ILE A 255 -6.82 -15.50 -4.41
CA ILE A 255 -5.87 -14.51 -3.89
C ILE A 255 -4.60 -15.21 -3.39
N ASN A 256 -4.74 -16.24 -2.56
CA ASN A 256 -3.61 -16.99 -2.03
C ASN A 256 -2.78 -17.65 -3.13
N GLU A 257 -3.43 -18.26 -4.12
CA GLU A 257 -2.74 -18.89 -5.25
C GLU A 257 -2.07 -17.85 -6.16
N SER A 258 -2.72 -16.69 -6.35
CA SER A 258 -2.13 -15.58 -7.10
C SER A 258 -0.87 -15.05 -6.41
N LEU A 259 -0.88 -14.90 -5.09
CA LEU A 259 0.29 -14.51 -4.30
C LEU A 259 1.40 -15.56 -4.35
N ARG A 260 1.03 -16.85 -4.29
CA ARG A 260 1.99 -17.97 -4.41
C ARG A 260 2.69 -17.99 -5.77
N LEU A 261 1.96 -17.69 -6.83
CA LEU A 261 2.47 -17.67 -8.21
C LEU A 261 3.20 -16.37 -8.57
N SER A 262 2.75 -15.23 -8.05
CA SER A 262 3.28 -13.92 -8.40
C SER A 262 4.69 -13.70 -7.88
N ASN A 263 4.97 -14.17 -6.67
CA ASN A 263 6.26 -14.02 -5.97
C ASN A 263 6.87 -12.62 -6.18
N THR A 264 6.08 -11.56 -6.01
CA THR A 264 6.44 -10.17 -6.37
C THR A 264 7.61 -9.62 -5.56
N THR A 265 7.91 -10.24 -4.42
CA THR A 265 9.08 -9.92 -3.58
C THR A 265 9.95 -11.17 -3.47
N PRO A 266 10.71 -11.53 -4.53
CA PRO A 266 11.43 -12.80 -4.58
C PRO A 266 12.68 -12.82 -3.69
N LEU A 267 13.09 -11.67 -3.15
CA LEU A 267 14.30 -11.49 -2.37
C LEU A 267 14.01 -10.69 -1.10
N LEU A 268 14.60 -11.12 0.01
CA LEU A 268 14.73 -10.37 1.24
C LEU A 268 16.22 -10.33 1.60
N PHE A 269 16.70 -9.15 1.96
CA PHE A 269 18.09 -8.97 2.38
C PHE A 269 18.20 -9.19 3.89
N ARG A 270 19.16 -10.02 4.27
CA ARG A 270 19.41 -10.55 5.62
C ARG A 270 20.91 -10.73 5.86
#